data_AF-A0AA38H0Q1-F1
#
_entry.id   AF-A0AA38H0Q1-F1
#
_cell.length_a   1.000
_cell.length_b   1.000
_cell.length_c   1.000
_cell.angle_alpha   90.00
_cell.angle_beta   90.00
_cell.angle_gamma   90.00
#
_symmetry.space_group_name_H-M   'P 1'
#
loop_
_entity.id
_entity.type
_entity.pdbx_description
1 polymer ?
#
loop_
_entity_poly.entity_id
_entity_poly.type
_entity_poly.pdbx_seq_one_letter_code
_entity_poly.pdbx_strand_id
1 'polypeptide(L)' 'YKKRRQRKFLPKWMGPYKIAVVHENGTYRLEELDGTPITKWVNHDKLKIFQAPE' A
#
# COMPACT_ATOMS: atom_id res chain seq x y z
N TYR A 1 19.15 17.40 16.73
CA TYR A 1 17.86 16.70 16.56
C TYR A 1 18.13 15.30 15.97
N LYS A 2 18.09 14.23 16.78
CA LYS A 2 18.49 12.87 16.34
C LYS A 2 17.31 12.20 15.63
N LYS A 3 17.37 12.05 14.30
CA LYS A 3 16.35 11.36 13.49
C LYS A 3 16.28 9.91 13.97
N ARG A 4 15.21 9.51 14.68
CA ARG A 4 14.96 8.10 15.01
C ARG A 4 14.74 7.36 13.69
N ARG A 5 15.74 6.63 13.21
CA ARG A 5 15.58 5.70 12.08
C ARG A 5 14.50 4.72 12.48
N GLN A 6 13.50 4.53 11.60
CA GLN A 6 12.48 3.50 11.80
C GLN A 6 13.16 2.17 12.14
N ARG A 7 12.65 1.47 13.16
CA ARG A 7 13.23 0.23 13.70
C ARG A 7 13.46 -0.73 12.55
N LYS A 8 14.69 -1.26 12.45
CA LYS A 8 15.21 -2.11 11.35
C LYS A 8 14.39 -3.39 11.06
N PHE A 9 13.35 -3.66 11.83
CA PHE A 9 12.55 -4.88 11.79
C PHE A 9 11.04 -4.62 11.84
N LEU A 10 10.59 -3.37 11.63
CA LEU A 10 9.16 -3.12 11.48
C LEU A 10 8.68 -3.61 10.11
N PRO A 11 7.46 -4.18 10.02
CA PRO A 11 6.87 -4.55 8.75
C PRO A 11 6.75 -3.30 7.87
N LYS A 12 7.37 -3.35 6.69
CA LYS A 12 7.37 -2.23 5.73
C LYS A 12 6.09 -2.16 4.90
N TRP A 13 5.45 -3.30 4.71
CA TRP A 13 4.18 -3.43 4.00
C TRP A 13 3.04 -3.39 5.01
N MET A 14 2.11 -2.48 4.78
CA MET A 14 0.90 -2.35 5.59
C MET A 14 -0.24 -3.04 4.88
N GLY A 15 -0.93 -3.93 5.59
CA GLY A 15 -2.23 -4.48 5.22
C GLY A 15 -2.34 -5.16 3.84
N PRO A 16 -3.43 -5.90 3.65
CA PRO A 16 -3.99 -6.09 2.32
C PRO A 16 -4.83 -4.86 1.93
N TYR A 17 -4.67 -4.40 0.69
CA TYR A 17 -5.51 -3.38 0.08
C TYR A 17 -6.21 -3.96 -1.14
N LYS A 18 -7.37 -3.42 -1.48
CA LYS A 18 -8.02 -3.67 -2.77
C LYS A 18 -7.71 -2.52 -3.71
N ILE A 19 -7.68 -2.81 -5.01
CA ILE A 19 -7.51 -1.79 -6.06
C ILE A 19 -8.91 -1.32 -6.45
N ALA A 20 -9.21 -0.05 -6.18
CA ALA A 20 -10.48 0.56 -6.54
C ALA A 20 -10.48 1.08 -7.98
N VAL A 21 -9.37 1.71 -8.39
CA VAL A 21 -9.21 2.30 -9.74
C VAL A 21 -7.80 2.04 -10.25
N VAL A 22 -7.70 1.62 -11.51
CA VAL A 22 -6.45 1.49 -12.26
C VAL A 22 -6.35 2.67 -13.23
N HIS A 23 -5.20 3.34 -13.25
CA HIS A 23 -4.91 4.39 -14.22
C HIS A 23 -3.81 3.95 -15.20
N GLU A 24 -3.89 4.39 -16.45
CA GLU A 24 -3.00 3.92 -17.54
C GLU A 24 -1.53 4.29 -17.32
N ASN A 25 -1.26 5.32 -16.51
CA ASN A 25 0.11 5.73 -16.16
C ASN A 25 0.75 4.88 -15.02
N GLY A 26 0.17 3.73 -14.69
CA GLY A 26 0.70 2.82 -13.66
C GLY A 26 0.49 3.30 -12.23
N THR A 27 -0.47 4.20 -12.00
CA THR A 27 -0.96 4.55 -10.67
C THR A 27 -2.29 3.88 -10.36
N TYR A 28 -2.49 3.62 -9.09
CA TYR A 28 -3.65 2.91 -8.56
C TYR A 28 -4.26 3.72 -7.43
N ARG A 29 -5.59 3.71 -7.38
CA ARG A 29 -6.33 4.13 -6.21
C ARG A 29 -6.65 2.89 -5.39
N LEU A 30 -6.22 2.89 -4.15
CA LEU A 30 -6.43 1.77 -3.23
C LEU A 30 -7.64 2.04 -2.34
N GLU A 31 -8.24 0.97 -1.85
CA GLU A 31 -9.22 0.98 -0.77
C GLU A 31 -8.79 -0.03 0.30
N GLU A 32 -9.07 0.29 1.56
CA GLU A 32 -8.95 -0.66 2.65
C GLU A 32 -9.99 -1.79 2.49
N LEU A 33 -9.81 -2.90 3.20
CA LEU A 33 -10.74 -4.03 3.11
C LEU A 33 -12.18 -3.66 3.49
N ASP A 34 -12.34 -2.65 4.34
CA ASP A 34 -13.61 -2.08 4.81
C ASP A 34 -14.29 -1.16 3.77
N GLY A 35 -13.63 -0.89 2.62
CA GLY A 35 -14.11 0.01 1.58
C GLY A 35 -13.70 1.47 1.78
N THR A 36 -12.91 1.78 2.81
CA THR A 36 -12.37 3.14 3.02
C THR A 36 -11.38 3.49 1.90
N PRO A 37 -11.63 4.53 1.09
CA PRO A 37 -10.76 4.87 -0.02
C PRO A 37 -9.48 5.54 0.47
N ILE A 38 -8.34 5.11 -0.06
CA ILE A 38 -7.07 5.80 0.12
C ILE A 38 -7.05 6.99 -0.84
N THR A 39 -7.05 8.20 -0.29
CA THR A 39 -7.08 9.46 -1.06
C THR A 39 -5.86 9.64 -1.95
N LYS A 40 -4.73 9.01 -1.60
CA LYS A 40 -3.47 9.13 -2.33
C LYS A 40 -3.40 8.10 -3.45
N TRP A 41 -2.95 8.56 -4.61
CA TRP A 41 -2.53 7.69 -5.70
C TRP A 41 -1.24 6.95 -5.34
N VAL A 42 -1.21 5.65 -5.60
CA VAL A 42 -0.08 4.78 -5.29
C VAL A 42 0.50 4.26 -6.60
N ASN A 43 1.81 4.42 -6.80
CA ASN A 43 2.49 3.88 -7.98
C ASN A 43 2.73 2.37 -7.81
N HIS A 44 2.79 1.63 -8.91
CA HIS A 44 3.07 0.20 -8.95
C HIS A 44 4.27 -0.23 -8.06
N ASP A 45 5.36 0.52 -8.06
CA ASP A 45 6.59 0.20 -7.26
C ASP A 45 6.33 0.15 -5.74
N LYS A 46 5.28 0.84 -5.29
CA LYS A 46 4.87 0.89 -3.88
C LYS A 46 3.79 -0.14 -3.54
N LEU A 47 3.52 -1.09 -4.44
CA LEU A 47 2.56 -2.16 -4.26
C LEU A 47 3.27 -3.50 -4.26
N LYS A 48 2.72 -4.46 -3.52
CA LYS A 48 3.11 -5.85 -3.57
C LYS A 48 1.85 -6.69 -3.66
N ILE A 49 1.84 -7.68 -4.55
CA ILE A 49 0.72 -8.62 -4.67
C ILE A 49 0.55 -9.33 -3.33
N PHE A 50 -0.65 -9.23 -2.77
CA PHE A 50 -1.00 -9.92 -1.55
C PHE A 50 -1.29 -11.38 -1.88
N GLN A 51 -0.50 -12.30 -1.31
CA GLN A 51 -0.74 -13.73 -1.42
C GLN A 51 -1.38 -14.19 -0.10
N ALA A 52 -2.63 -14.64 -0.16
CA ALA A 52 -3.27 -15.25 0.98
C ALA A 52 -2.56 -16.58 1.31
N PRO A 53 -2.32 -16.89 2.59
CA PRO A 53 -1.95 -18.25 2.97
C PRO A 53 -3.13 -19.18 2.69
N GLU A 54 -2.83 -20.32 2.06
CA GLU A 54 -3.78 -21.42 1.75
C GLU A 54 -4.37 -22.04 3.02
#